data_AF-A0A3D2UVE8-F1
#
_entry.id   AF-A0A3D2UVE8-F1
#
_cell.length_a   1.000
_cell.length_b   1.000
_cell.length_c   1.000
_cell.angle_alpha   90.00
_cell.angle_beta   90.00
_cell.angle_gamma   90.00
#
_symmetry.space_group_name_H-M   'P 1'
#
loop_
_entity.id
_entity.type
_entity.pdbx_description
1 polymer ?
#
loop_
_entity_poly.entity_id
_entity_poly.type
_entity_poly.pdbx_seq_one_letter_code
_entity_poly.pdbx_strand_id
1 'polypeptide(L)'
;IGGSYLGTRAGISYLNSSFSNRGHGGPEIYFAGQSISSDYHADLFDLISGRDVCLNVISKSGTTTEPAIAFRLLKDMVEKKYGADGA
;
A
#
# COMPACT_ATOMS: atom_id res chain seq x y z
N ILE A 1 -9.02 -4.16 -1.04
CA ILE A 1 -9.45 -5.51 -1.49
C ILE A 1 -10.51 -5.42 -2.61
N GLY A 2 -10.79 -6.52 -3.32
CA GLY A 2 -11.88 -6.61 -4.31
C GLY A 2 -11.69 -5.69 -5.52
N GLY A 3 -12.77 -5.03 -5.96
CA GLY A 3 -12.74 -4.11 -7.10
C GLY A 3 -11.79 -2.93 -6.93
N SER A 4 -11.62 -2.44 -5.70
CA SER A 4 -10.65 -1.38 -5.35
C SER A 4 -9.18 -1.81 -5.49
N TYR A 5 -8.92 -3.08 -5.83
CA TYR A 5 -7.58 -3.67 -5.91
C TYR A 5 -7.32 -4.34 -7.27
N LEU A 6 -8.22 -5.22 -7.70
CA LEU A 6 -7.98 -6.09 -8.86
C LEU A 6 -7.81 -5.32 -10.17
N GLY A 7 -8.62 -4.27 -10.39
CA GLY A 7 -8.53 -3.46 -11.60
C GLY A 7 -7.18 -2.73 -11.70
N THR A 8 -6.77 -2.06 -10.63
CA THR A 8 -5.49 -1.35 -10.57
C THR A 8 -4.31 -2.31 -10.71
N ARG A 9 -4.33 -3.46 -10.02
CA ARG A 9 -3.28 -4.48 -10.13
C ARG A 9 -3.19 -5.04 -11.55
N ALA A 10 -4.33 -5.36 -12.18
CA ALA A 10 -4.36 -5.87 -13.54
C ALA A 10 -3.80 -4.84 -14.54
N GLY A 11 -4.22 -3.58 -14.44
CA GLY A 11 -3.73 -2.50 -15.32
C GLY A 11 -2.23 -2.27 -15.19
N ILE A 12 -1.71 -2.20 -13.96
CA ILE A 12 -0.28 -2.03 -13.71
C ILE A 12 0.50 -3.23 -14.25
N SER A 13 0.07 -4.46 -13.95
CA SER A 13 0.75 -5.66 -14.43
C SER A 13 0.69 -5.83 -15.95
N TYR A 14 -0.37 -5.36 -16.61
CA TYR A 14 -0.51 -5.46 -18.07
C TYR A 14 0.35 -4.43 -18.81
N LEU A 15 0.47 -3.20 -18.28
CA LEU A 15 1.17 -2.10 -18.95
C LEU A 15 2.67 -2.04 -18.63
N ASN A 16 3.13 -2.74 -17.58
CA ASN A 16 4.51 -2.67 -17.13
C ASN A 16 5.24 -4.01 -17.25
N SER A 17 6.58 -3.96 -17.14
CA SER A 17 7.39 -5.17 -17.06
C SER A 17 7.02 -6.02 -15.83
N SER A 18 7.30 -7.32 -15.88
CA SER A 18 7.06 -8.25 -14.76
C SER A 18 7.78 -7.86 -13.46
N PHE A 19 8.80 -7.00 -13.55
CA PHE A 19 9.56 -6.47 -12.43
C PHE A 19 9.49 -4.93 -12.41
N SER A 20 8.30 -4.35 -12.59
CA SER A 20 8.07 -2.91 -12.68
C SER A 20 8.64 -2.10 -11.52
N ASN A 21 8.69 -2.68 -10.31
CA ASN A 21 9.29 -2.04 -9.12
C ASN A 21 10.83 -2.13 -9.09
N ARG A 22 11.50 -2.60 -10.15
CA ARG A 22 12.96 -2.63 -10.26
C ARG A 22 13.45 -1.67 -11.35
N GLY A 23 13.72 -0.43 -10.96
CA GLY A 23 14.62 0.46 -11.72
C GLY A 23 14.01 1.36 -12.79
N HIS A 24 12.69 1.60 -12.78
CA HIS A 24 12.02 2.40 -13.81
C HIS A 24 11.69 3.83 -13.37
N GLY A 25 12.66 4.60 -12.85
CA GLY A 25 12.62 6.07 -12.70
C GLY A 25 11.44 6.73 -11.97
N GLY A 26 10.44 5.98 -11.54
CA GLY A 26 9.18 6.42 -10.95
C GLY A 26 8.87 5.63 -9.66
N PRO A 27 7.74 5.93 -9.01
CA PRO A 27 7.42 5.34 -7.72
C PRO A 27 7.15 3.84 -7.85
N GLU A 28 7.70 3.07 -6.91
CA GLU A 28 7.34 1.66 -6.72
C GLU A 28 5.90 1.57 -6.17
N ILE A 29 5.11 0.62 -6.68
CA ILE A 29 3.72 0.45 -6.27
C ILE A 29 3.58 -0.87 -5.49
N TYR A 30 3.13 -0.75 -4.25
CA TYR A 30 2.80 -1.86 -3.36
C TYR A 30 1.33 -1.80 -2.95
N PHE A 31 0.79 -2.95 -2.52
CA PHE A 31 -0.62 -3.07 -2.15
C PHE A 31 -0.75 -3.61 -0.73
N ALA A 32 -1.62 -3.01 0.07
CA ALA A 32 -1.97 -3.48 1.42
C ALA A 32 -3.48 -3.54 1.59
N GLY A 33 -3.97 -4.33 2.56
CA GLY A 33 -5.41 -4.46 2.82
C GLY A 33 -6.20 -5.24 1.76
N GLN A 34 -5.53 -6.11 1.00
CA GLN A 34 -6.14 -7.17 0.19
C GLN A 34 -6.25 -8.51 0.93
N SER A 35 -5.61 -8.63 2.09
CA SER A 35 -5.67 -9.78 3.00
C SER A 35 -5.46 -9.30 4.45
N ILE A 36 -5.59 -10.20 5.42
CA ILE A 36 -5.33 -9.95 6.86
C ILE A 36 -4.05 -10.64 7.37
N SER A 37 -3.18 -11.10 6.47
CA SER A 37 -1.94 -11.79 6.86
C SER A 37 -1.01 -10.83 7.59
N SER A 38 -0.70 -11.12 8.85
CA SER A 38 0.28 -10.35 9.64
C SER A 38 1.65 -10.34 8.97
N ASP A 39 2.08 -11.52 8.51
CA ASP A 39 3.42 -11.72 7.94
C ASP A 39 3.60 -10.88 6.67
N TYR A 40 2.59 -10.86 5.80
CA TYR A 40 2.61 -10.01 4.61
C TYR A 40 2.78 -8.52 4.93
N HIS A 41 2.09 -8.03 5.98
CA HIS A 41 2.19 -6.62 6.37
C HIS A 41 3.52 -6.32 7.04
N ALA A 42 4.07 -7.25 7.83
CA ALA A 42 5.40 -7.12 8.42
C ALA A 42 6.47 -7.02 7.33
N ASP A 43 6.46 -7.95 6.36
CA ASP A 43 7.40 -7.95 5.23
C ASP A 43 7.28 -6.65 4.40
N LEU A 44 6.05 -6.19 4.16
CA LEU A 44 5.82 -4.93 3.45
C LEU A 44 6.38 -3.73 4.23
N PHE A 45 6.23 -3.72 5.55
CA PHE A 45 6.72 -2.62 6.40
C PHE A 45 8.23 -2.56 6.40
N ASP A 46 8.90 -3.71 6.52
CA ASP A 46 10.35 -3.80 6.41
C ASP A 46 10.84 -3.34 5.03
N LEU A 47 10.14 -3.71 3.96
CA LEU A 47 10.48 -3.34 2.59
C LEU A 47 10.41 -1.82 2.35
N ILE A 48 9.39 -1.15 2.89
CA ILE A 48 9.17 0.29 2.69
C ILE A 48 9.80 1.16 3.81
N SER A 49 10.35 0.53 4.84
CA SER A 49 11.03 1.22 5.94
C SER A 49 12.16 2.10 5.41
N GLY A 50 12.22 3.34 5.90
CA GLY A 50 13.22 4.33 5.47
C GLY A 50 12.99 4.94 4.07
N ARG A 51 11.98 4.49 3.31
CA ARG A 51 11.62 5.06 2.00
C ARG A 51 10.55 6.13 2.15
N ASP A 52 10.49 7.08 1.22
CA ASP A 52 9.36 8.00 1.14
C ASP A 52 8.13 7.33 0.53
N VAL A 53 6.99 7.50 1.21
CA VAL A 53 5.76 6.76 0.90
C VAL A 53 4.56 7.69 0.79
N CYS A 54 3.67 7.35 -0.14
CA CYS A 54 2.34 7.94 -0.24
C CYS A 54 1.30 6.84 -0.03
N LEU A 55 0.25 7.13 0.75
CA LEU A 55 -0.86 6.20 0.98
C LEU A 55 -2.07 6.60 0.15
N ASN A 56 -2.55 5.68 -0.69
CA ASN A 56 -3.81 5.82 -1.42
C ASN A 56 -4.82 4.78 -0.90
N VAL A 57 -5.77 5.21 -0.08
CA VAL A 57 -6.75 4.33 0.56
C VAL A 57 -8.06 4.38 -0.21
N ILE A 58 -8.43 3.26 -0.82
CA ILE A 58 -9.65 3.15 -1.65
C ILE A 58 -10.65 2.20 -0.99
N SER A 59 -11.66 2.76 -0.35
CA SER A 59 -12.79 2.01 0.22
C SER A 59 -14.07 2.81 0.09
N LYS A 60 -15.10 2.22 -0.54
CA LYS A 60 -16.40 2.90 -0.72
C LYS A 60 -17.07 3.20 0.63
N SER A 61 -17.07 2.22 1.55
CA SER A 61 -17.75 2.37 2.84
C SER A 61 -16.85 2.94 3.93
N GLY A 62 -15.52 2.93 3.75
CA GLY A 62 -14.55 3.21 4.80
C GLY A 62 -14.49 2.15 5.91
N THR A 63 -15.39 1.16 5.89
CA THR A 63 -15.58 0.16 6.95
C THR A 63 -15.21 -1.27 6.53
N THR A 64 -14.75 -1.46 5.29
CA THR A 64 -14.23 -2.76 4.84
C THR A 64 -13.05 -3.17 5.73
N THR A 65 -13.12 -4.35 6.33
CA THR A 65 -12.26 -4.76 7.46
C THR A 65 -10.77 -4.77 7.10
N GLU A 66 -10.39 -5.43 6.01
CA GLU A 66 -8.99 -5.61 5.61
C GLU A 66 -8.28 -4.28 5.30
N PRO A 67 -8.81 -3.39 4.45
CA PRO A 67 -8.18 -2.10 4.23
C PRO A 67 -8.25 -1.18 5.45
N ALA A 68 -9.27 -1.27 6.31
CA ALA A 68 -9.33 -0.48 7.54
C ALA A 68 -8.22 -0.87 8.54
N ILE A 69 -7.93 -2.18 8.67
CA ILE A 69 -6.81 -2.67 9.49
C ILE A 69 -5.48 -2.19 8.91
N ALA A 70 -5.24 -2.43 7.62
CA ALA A 70 -3.99 -2.02 6.97
C ALA A 70 -3.77 -0.50 7.05
N PHE A 71 -4.83 0.29 6.87
CA PHE A 71 -4.77 1.75 7.00
C PHE A 71 -4.36 2.20 8.40
N ARG A 72 -4.94 1.61 9.45
CA ARG A 72 -4.56 1.98 10.84
C ARG A 72 -3.08 1.72 11.11
N LEU A 73 -2.56 0.59 10.64
CA LEU A 73 -1.14 0.24 10.81
C LEU A 73 -0.22 1.18 10.00
N LEU A 74 -0.57 1.45 8.74
CA LEU A 74 0.21 2.32 7.86
C LEU A 74 0.15 3.80 8.30
N LYS A 75 -1.02 4.27 8.75
CA LYS A 75 -1.20 5.63 9.26
C LYS A 75 -0.29 5.90 10.45
N ASP A 76 -0.24 4.99 11.42
CA ASP A 76 0.66 5.10 12.57
C ASP A 76 2.14 5.21 12.15
N MET A 77 2.55 4.41 11.14
CA MET A 77 3.91 4.47 10.61
C MET A 77 4.21 5.80 9.89
N VAL A 78 3.28 6.29 9.06
CA VAL A 78 3.44 7.57 8.33
C VAL A 78 3.42 8.75 9.29
N GLU A 79 2.52 8.78 10.28
CA GLU A 79 2.47 9.81 11.33
C GLU A 79 3.75 9.84 12.17
N LYS A 80 4.33 8.67 12.50
CA LYS A 80 5.63 8.60 13.18
C LYS A 80 6.77 9.15 12.34
N LYS A 81 6.71 9.00 11.01
CA LYS A 81 7.77 9.44 10.11
C LYS A 81 7.67 10.92 9.77
N TYR A 82 6.48 11.42 9.46
CA TYR A 82 6.28 12.76 8.91
C TYR A 82 5.63 13.74 9.92
N GLY A 83 5.18 13.26 11.07
CA GLY A 83 4.37 14.05 12.00
C GLY A 83 2.90 14.13 11.56
N ALA A 84 2.02 14.57 12.47
CA ALA A 84 0.58 14.59 12.22
C ALA A 84 0.15 15.52 11.06
N ASP A 85 0.84 16.65 10.88
CA ASP A 85 0.54 17.61 9.82
C ASP A 85 1.12 17.22 8.46
N GLY A 86 2.12 16.32 8.45
CA GLY A 86 2.80 15.84 7.24
C GLY A 86 2.31 14.48 6.74
N ALA A 87 1.40 13.83 7.48
CA ALA A 87 0.91 12.48 7.23
C ALA A 87 -0.48 12.43 6.59
#